data_AF-A0A7N5JFK2-F1
#
_entry.id   AF-A0A7N5JFK2-F1
#
_cell.length_a   1.000
_cell.length_b   1.000
_cell.length_c   1.000
_cell.angle_alpha   90.00
_cell.angle_beta   90.00
_cell.angle_gamma   90.00
#
_symmetry.space_group_name_H-M   'P 1'
#
loop_
_entity.id
_entity.type
_entity.pdbx_description
1 polymer ?
#
loop_
_entity_poly.entity_id
_entity_poly.type
_entity_poly.pdbx_seq_one_letter_code
_entity_poly.pdbx_strand_id
1 'polypeptide(L)' 'LNIRRHQSAVCEIGGYLYIIGGAESWNCLNSVERYNPENNTWTLIASMNVARRGAGVAVLDGKL' A
#
# COMPACT_ATOMS: atom_id res chain seq x y z
N LEU A 1 -11.14 4.56 -4.58
CA LEU A 1 -10.54 5.10 -3.34
C LEU A 1 -9.90 6.44 -3.68
N ASN A 2 -9.94 7.43 -2.79
CA ASN A 2 -9.31 8.74 -3.01
C ASN A 2 -8.52 9.16 -1.77
N ILE A 3 -7.52 8.36 -1.41
CA ILE A 3 -6.61 8.63 -0.29
C ILE A 3 -5.35 9.27 -0.86
N ARG A 4 -5.13 10.54 -0.55
CA ARG A 4 -3.89 11.23 -0.94
C ARG A 4 -2.77 10.77 -0.02
N ARG A 5 -1.67 10.30 -0.59
CA ARG A 5 -0.51 9.86 0.20
C ARG A 5 0.81 10.19 -0.47
N HIS A 6 1.85 10.31 0.36
CA HIS A 6 3.25 10.40 -0.03
C HIS A 6 4.08 9.49 0.89
N GLN A 7 5.33 9.19 0.50
CA GLN A 7 6.25 8.34 1.27
C GLN A 7 5.68 6.92 1.58
N SER A 8 4.79 6.41 0.75
CA SER A 8 4.32 5.02 0.83
C SER A 8 5.36 4.07 0.29
N ALA A 9 5.36 2.84 0.79
CA ALA A 9 6.08 1.75 0.16
C ALA A 9 5.19 1.12 -0.92
N VAL A 10 5.78 0.67 -2.03
CA VAL A 10 5.06 0.11 -3.18
C VAL A 10 5.73 -1.16 -3.66
N CYS A 11 4.94 -2.22 -3.89
CA CYS A 11 5.42 -3.47 -4.48
C CYS A 11 4.36 -4.12 -5.38
N GLU A 12 4.78 -5.07 -6.20
CA GLU A 12 3.90 -5.90 -7.03
C GLU A 12 3.87 -7.33 -6.48
N ILE A 13 2.68 -7.93 -6.41
CA ILE A 13 2.50 -9.35 -6.09
C ILE A 13 1.34 -9.91 -6.91
N GLY A 14 1.61 -10.94 -7.71
CA GLY A 14 0.59 -11.71 -8.43
C GLY A 14 -0.23 -10.87 -9.42
N GLY A 15 0.39 -9.89 -10.08
CA GLY A 15 -0.23 -8.97 -11.03
C GLY A 15 -0.91 -7.76 -10.39
N TYR A 16 -0.90 -7.64 -9.05
CA TYR A 16 -1.52 -6.53 -8.34
C TYR A 16 -0.46 -5.59 -7.75
N LEU A 17 -0.73 -4.29 -7.81
CA LEU A 17 0.11 -3.28 -7.15
C LEU A 17 -0.39 -3.05 -5.73
N TYR A 18 0.52 -3.07 -4.75
CA TYR A 18 0.22 -2.82 -3.35
C TYR A 18 0.88 -1.51 -2.92
N ILE A 19 0.10 -0.68 -2.24
CA ILE A 19 0.54 0.59 -1.66
C ILE A 19 0.37 0.50 -0.15
N ILE A 20 1.48 0.60 0.57
CA ILE A 20 1.56 0.25 1.99
C ILE A 20 1.96 1.50 2.79
N GLY A 21 1.09 1.91 3.71
CA GLY A 21 1.34 3.05 4.58
C GLY A 21 1.60 4.34 3.80
N GLY A 22 2.57 5.14 4.27
CA GLY A 22 2.80 6.51 3.82
C GLY A 22 2.13 7.52 4.74
N ALA A 23 1.88 8.72 4.24
CA ALA A 23 1.25 9.77 5.01
C ALA A 23 0.28 10.62 4.19
N GLU A 24 -0.83 11.01 4.80
CA GLU A 24 -1.70 12.09 4.33
C GLU A 24 -1.41 13.34 5.18
N SER A 25 -0.71 14.32 4.61
CA SER A 25 -0.19 15.48 5.36
C SER A 25 0.66 15.02 6.57
N TRP A 26 0.21 15.31 7.79
CA TRP A 26 0.92 14.90 9.03
C TRP A 26 0.48 13.53 9.55
N ASN A 27 -0.57 12.93 9.00
CA ASN A 27 -1.12 11.66 9.47
C ASN A 27 -0.40 10.49 8.83
N CYS A 28 0.30 9.69 9.65
CA CYS A 28 0.90 8.44 9.21
C CYS A 28 -0.20 7.40 8.98
N LEU A 29 -0.15 6.69 7.86
CA LEU A 29 -1.14 5.69 7.48
C LEU A 29 -0.65 4.28 7.80
N ASN A 30 -1.55 3.44 8.28
CA ASN A 30 -1.35 1.99 8.35
C ASN A 30 -2.14 1.23 7.27
N SER A 31 -2.96 1.94 6.49
CA SER A 31 -3.78 1.36 5.44
C SER A 31 -2.92 0.79 4.31
N VAL A 32 -3.40 -0.30 3.73
CA VAL A 32 -2.84 -0.91 2.53
C VAL A 32 -3.91 -0.94 1.45
N GLU A 33 -3.56 -0.45 0.27
CA GLU A 33 -4.41 -0.45 -0.91
C GLU A 33 -3.83 -1.38 -1.96
N ARG A 34 -4.69 -2.16 -2.61
CA ARG A 34 -4.32 -3.01 -3.74
C ARG A 34 -5.01 -2.52 -5.01
N TYR A 35 -4.25 -2.32 -6.07
CA TYR A 35 -4.75 -2.02 -7.40
C TYR A 35 -4.87 -3.29 -8.23
N ASN A 36 -6.03 -3.49 -8.86
CA ASN A 36 -6.24 -4.48 -9.91
C ASN A 36 -6.20 -3.79 -11.29
N PRO A 37 -5.19 -4.08 -12.13
CA PRO A 37 -5.09 -3.49 -13.46
C PRO A 37 -6.16 -4.00 -14.45
N GLU A 38 -6.73 -5.19 -14.25
CA GLU A 38 -7.70 -5.79 -15.19
C GLU A 38 -9.02 -5.02 -15.24
N ASN A 39 -9.44 -4.48 -14.09
CA ASN A 39 -10.69 -3.75 -13.96
C ASN A 39 -10.50 -2.30 -13.50
N ASN A 40 -9.24 -1.84 -13.41
CA ASN A 40 -8.88 -0.48 -12.99
C ASN A 40 -9.51 -0.10 -11.63
N THR A 41 -9.41 -0.99 -10.64
CA THR A 41 -9.98 -0.74 -9.30
C THR A 41 -8.94 -0.77 -8.21
N TRP A 42 -9.17 0.07 -7.20
CA TRP A 42 -8.42 0.06 -5.95
C TRP A 42 -9.29 -0.51 -4.83
N THR A 43 -8.72 -1.37 -4.00
CA THR A 43 -9.40 -1.99 -2.85
C THR A 43 -8.55 -1.85 -1.59
N LEU A 44 -9.18 -1.50 -0.46
CA LEU A 44 -8.52 -1.57 0.85
C LEU A 44 -8.39 -3.03 1.28
N ILE A 45 -7.20 -3.43 1.72
CA ILE A 45 -6.93 -4.77 2.23
C ILE A 45 -6.54 -4.70 3.72
N ALA A 46 -6.09 -5.83 4.28
CA ALA A 46 -5.59 -5.89 5.64
C ALA A 46 -4.55 -4.78 5.90
N SER A 47 -4.80 -3.98 6.93
CA SER A 47 -3.93 -2.87 7.34
C SER A 47 -2.76 -3.39 8.17
N MET A 48 -1.67 -2.63 8.22
CA MET A 48 -0.57 -2.89 9.15
C MET A 48 -1.02 -2.64 10.60
N ASN A 49 -0.39 -3.33 11.55
CA ASN A 49 -0.63 -3.10 12.98
C ASN A 49 -0.20 -1.71 13.46
N VAL A 50 0.81 -1.13 12.79
CA VAL A 50 1.38 0.18 13.13
C VAL A 50 1.52 1.00 11.85
N ALA A 51 1.17 2.27 11.92
CA ALA A 51 1.35 3.20 10.81
C ALA A 51 2.83 3.42 10.50
N ARG A 52 3.19 3.45 9.20
CA ARG A 52 4.57 3.64 8.75
C ARG A 52 4.60 4.62 7.59
N ARG A 53 5.58 5.52 7.56
CA ARG A 53 5.89 6.43 6.42
C ARG A 53 7.39 6.37 6.14
N GLY A 54 7.78 6.49 4.87
CA GLY A 54 9.19 6.46 4.44
C GLY A 54 9.84 5.08 4.57
N ALA A 55 9.05 4.01 4.55
CA ALA A 55 9.53 2.63 4.65
C ALA A 55 9.94 2.08 3.26
N GLY A 56 10.86 1.11 3.26
CA GLY A 56 11.09 0.22 2.13
C GLY A 56 10.18 -1.02 2.20
N VAL A 57 9.91 -1.65 1.07
CA VAL A 57 9.17 -2.91 0.97
C VAL A 57 9.90 -3.86 0.03
N ALA A 58 9.85 -5.15 0.34
CA ALA A 58 10.30 -6.23 -0.52
C ALA A 58 9.28 -7.37 -0.46
N VAL A 59 9.25 -8.17 -1.52
CA VAL A 59 8.45 -9.38 -1.61
C VAL A 59 9.41 -10.55 -1.56
N LEU A 60 9.16 -11.50 -0.65
CA LEU A 60 9.97 -12.71 -0.52
C LEU A 60 9.03 -13.92 -0.52
N ASP A 61 9.30 -14.88 -1.40
CA ASP A 61 8.51 -16.11 -1.55
C ASP A 61 7.00 -15.85 -1.70
N GLY A 62 6.65 -14.81 -2.48
CA GLY A 62 5.27 -14.40 -2.73
C GLY A 62 4.56 -13.75 -1.55
N LYS A 63 5.30 -13.34 -0.50
CA LYS A 63 4.77 -12.72 0.71
C LYS A 63 5.20 -11.27 0.83
N LEU A 64 4.21 -10.46 1.24
CA LEU A 64 4.36 -9.09 1.70
C LEU A 64 4.48 -9.05 3.22
#